data_AF-A0A099S0T6-F1
#
_entry.id   AF-A0A099S0T6-F1
#
_cell.length_a   1.000
_cell.length_b   1.000
_cell.length_c   1.000
_cell.angle_alpha   90.00
_cell.angle_beta   90.00
_cell.angle_gamma   90.00
#
_symmetry.space_group_name_H-M   'P 1'
#
loop_
_entity.id
_entity.type
_entity.pdbx_description
1 polymer ?
#
loop_
_entity_poly.entity_id
_entity_poly.type
_entity_poly.pdbx_seq_one_letter_code
_entity_poly.pdbx_strand_id
1 'polypeptide(L)'
;MIITEKKAYGSYINGNTVLAPEPEISQNGGHKENNSKKGIKKDKKVSSGKLKALRNIGVTFIIGVTLIGRYSMIYGMQRELNAIGLEINTINKENENLRVELVKFNNLQYIEDVATNKLNMVSPTKSNIMYCNLKNEMVKASKKQLDTQKDEGLIKNFFSKLF
;
A
#
# COMPACT_ATOMS: atom_id res chain seq x y z
N MET A 1 19.51 11.22 -92.65
CA MET A 1 18.69 11.13 -91.42
C MET A 1 17.98 9.79 -91.46
N ILE A 2 18.40 8.82 -90.65
CA ILE A 2 17.72 7.54 -90.50
C ILE A 2 17.60 7.29 -88.99
N ILE A 3 16.37 7.23 -88.51
CA ILE A 3 15.99 6.97 -87.13
C ILE A 3 15.65 5.47 -87.07
N THR A 4 16.38 4.68 -86.29
CA THR A 4 16.01 3.29 -86.00
C THR A 4 15.37 3.22 -84.63
N GLU A 5 14.08 2.89 -84.65
CA GLU A 5 13.19 2.83 -83.50
C GLU A 5 13.52 1.67 -82.55
N LYS A 6 13.40 2.00 -81.25
CA LYS A 6 13.35 1.09 -80.11
C LYS A 6 12.13 0.18 -80.23
N LYS A 7 12.35 -1.10 -80.55
CA LYS A 7 11.30 -2.11 -80.64
C LYS A 7 11.17 -2.87 -79.32
N ALA A 8 10.25 -2.37 -78.49
CA ALA A 8 9.65 -3.14 -77.41
C ALA A 8 8.58 -4.05 -78.01
N TYR A 9 8.82 -5.37 -77.99
CA TYR A 9 7.82 -6.40 -78.25
C TYR A 9 7.87 -7.37 -77.07
N GLY A 10 6.78 -7.88 -76.52
CA GLY A 10 5.38 -7.79 -76.90
C GLY A 10 4.69 -8.85 -76.04
N SER A 11 3.73 -8.40 -75.24
CA SER A 11 2.71 -9.14 -74.50
C SER A 11 2.66 -10.66 -74.74
N TYR A 12 3.01 -11.47 -73.73
CA TYR A 12 2.64 -12.89 -73.71
C TYR A 12 1.13 -13.00 -73.54
N ILE A 13 0.43 -13.39 -74.61
CA ILE A 13 -1.01 -13.66 -74.61
C ILE A 13 -1.20 -15.11 -74.17
N ASN A 14 -1.89 -15.31 -73.05
CA ASN A 14 -2.12 -16.62 -72.46
C ASN A 14 -3.36 -17.25 -73.13
N GLY A 15 -3.13 -17.98 -74.22
CA GLY A 15 -4.15 -18.80 -74.91
C GLY A 15 -3.90 -20.29 -74.66
N ASN A 16 -4.96 -21.07 -74.54
CA ASN A 16 -4.93 -22.50 -74.17
C ASN A 16 -4.51 -23.46 -75.32
N THR A 17 -3.85 -22.95 -76.36
CA THR A 17 -3.40 -23.76 -77.52
C THR A 17 -2.20 -23.09 -78.20
N VAL A 18 -1.02 -23.22 -77.59
CA VAL A 18 0.25 -22.94 -78.28
C VAL A 18 1.17 -24.14 -78.04
N LEU A 19 1.66 -24.74 -79.13
CA LEU A 19 2.68 -25.79 -79.09
C LEU A 19 3.92 -25.20 -78.39
N ALA A 20 4.36 -25.82 -77.30
CA ALA A 20 5.52 -25.34 -76.54
C ALA A 20 6.74 -25.24 -77.48
N PRO A 21 7.48 -24.13 -77.48
CA PRO A 21 8.71 -24.02 -78.28
C PRO A 21 9.71 -25.09 -77.81
N GLU A 22 10.27 -25.83 -78.77
CA GLU A 22 11.27 -26.87 -78.51
C GLU A 22 12.55 -26.22 -77.96
N PRO A 23 13.04 -26.63 -76.78
CA PRO A 23 14.24 -26.05 -76.20
C PRO A 23 15.48 -26.53 -76.98
N GLU A 24 16.27 -25.60 -77.53
CA GLU A 24 17.59 -25.93 -78.06
C GLU A 24 18.50 -26.42 -76.92
N ILE A 25 18.89 -27.69 -77.01
CA ILE A 25 19.76 -28.36 -76.03
C ILE A 25 21.20 -27.93 -76.32
N SER A 26 21.69 -26.89 -75.65
CA SER A 26 23.13 -26.66 -75.53
C SER A 26 23.69 -27.58 -74.46
N GLN A 27 24.30 -28.67 -74.89
CA GLN A 27 25.03 -29.59 -74.02
C GLN A 27 26.33 -28.93 -73.57
N ASN A 28 26.39 -28.45 -72.33
CA ASN A 28 27.66 -28.41 -71.62
C ASN A 28 27.47 -28.73 -70.14
N GLY A 29 28.19 -29.76 -69.72
CA GLY A 29 27.90 -30.54 -68.53
C GLY A 29 28.33 -29.91 -67.21
N GLY A 30 27.62 -30.30 -66.16
CA GLY A 30 28.23 -30.58 -64.87
C GLY A 30 28.28 -29.45 -63.84
N HIS A 31 27.13 -28.96 -63.38
CA HIS A 31 27.04 -28.44 -62.02
C HIS A 31 25.93 -29.16 -61.25
N LYS A 32 26.32 -29.95 -60.24
CA LYS A 32 25.39 -30.58 -59.29
C LYS A 32 24.57 -29.48 -58.62
N GLU A 33 23.30 -29.47 -58.95
CA GLU A 33 22.32 -28.55 -58.41
C GLU A 33 22.08 -28.88 -56.93
N ASN A 34 22.52 -27.96 -56.07
CA ASN A 34 22.21 -27.98 -54.66
C ASN A 34 20.68 -27.87 -54.55
N ASN A 35 20.03 -28.90 -54.02
CA ASN A 35 18.60 -28.90 -53.74
C ASN A 35 18.26 -27.81 -52.71
N SER A 36 18.11 -26.60 -53.22
CA SER A 36 17.53 -25.43 -52.56
C SER A 36 16.05 -25.70 -52.35
N LYS A 37 15.72 -26.50 -51.34
CA LYS A 37 14.44 -26.36 -50.64
C LYS A 37 14.53 -25.14 -49.74
N LYS A 38 14.66 -23.97 -50.38
CA LYS A 38 14.43 -22.66 -49.75
C LYS A 38 12.91 -22.54 -49.62
N GLY A 39 12.38 -23.32 -48.68
CA GLY A 39 11.06 -23.10 -48.15
C GLY A 39 11.01 -21.64 -47.74
N ILE A 40 10.15 -20.91 -48.43
CA ILE A 40 9.94 -19.48 -48.27
C ILE A 40 9.47 -19.27 -46.83
N LYS A 41 10.43 -19.12 -45.91
CA LYS A 41 10.19 -18.42 -44.66
C LYS A 41 10.01 -16.97 -45.07
N LYS A 42 8.77 -16.62 -45.41
CA LYS A 42 8.28 -15.26 -45.27
C LYS A 42 8.34 -14.98 -43.77
N ASP A 43 9.54 -14.69 -43.28
CA ASP A 43 9.72 -14.01 -42.02
C ASP A 43 8.93 -12.73 -42.18
N LYS A 44 7.74 -12.69 -41.56
CA LYS A 44 7.00 -11.46 -41.36
C LYS A 44 7.97 -10.58 -40.59
N LYS A 45 8.73 -9.77 -41.31
CA LYS A 45 9.59 -8.72 -40.79
C LYS A 45 8.64 -7.72 -40.18
N VAL A 46 8.15 -8.03 -38.97
CA VAL A 46 7.42 -7.09 -38.13
C VAL A 46 8.34 -5.89 -38.04
N SER A 47 7.88 -4.79 -38.65
CA SER A 47 8.62 -3.53 -38.72
C SER A 47 9.14 -3.21 -37.33
N SER A 48 10.43 -3.39 -37.12
CA SER A 48 11.09 -3.34 -35.81
C SER A 48 10.95 -1.96 -35.15
N GLY A 49 10.56 -0.93 -35.93
CA GLY A 49 10.19 0.39 -35.42
C GLY A 49 8.89 0.39 -34.61
N LYS A 50 7.88 -0.39 -34.99
CA LYS A 50 6.59 -0.45 -34.28
C LYS A 50 6.73 -1.11 -32.90
N LEU A 51 7.57 -2.14 -32.80
CA LEU A 51 7.91 -2.81 -31.54
C LEU A 51 8.71 -1.91 -30.60
N LYS A 52 9.64 -1.09 -31.12
CA LYS A 52 10.39 -0.11 -30.33
C LYS A 52 9.49 1.00 -29.78
N ALA A 53 8.56 1.50 -30.59
CA ALA A 53 7.57 2.49 -30.15
C ALA A 53 6.65 1.92 -29.06
N LEU A 54 6.14 0.70 -29.25
CA LEU A 54 5.29 0.02 -28.27
C LEU A 54 6.04 -0.23 -26.94
N ARG A 55 7.32 -0.60 -27.00
CA ARG A 55 8.18 -0.73 -25.81
C ARG A 55 8.32 0.59 -25.06
N ASN A 56 8.61 1.70 -25.75
CA ASN A 56 8.76 3.00 -25.10
C ASN A 56 7.47 3.50 -24.46
N ILE A 57 6.32 3.26 -25.10
CA ILE A 57 5.00 3.56 -24.54
C ILE A 57 4.76 2.72 -23.27
N GLY A 58 5.07 1.41 -23.32
CA GLY A 58 4.95 0.53 -22.16
C GLY A 58 5.83 0.96 -20.98
N VAL A 59 7.08 1.35 -21.24
CA VAL A 59 7.99 1.85 -20.19
C VAL A 59 7.45 3.14 -19.56
N THR A 60 6.98 4.08 -20.37
CA THR A 60 6.40 5.34 -19.89
C THR A 60 5.14 5.09 -19.07
N PHE A 61 4.31 4.13 -19.49
CA PHE A 61 3.11 3.73 -18.76
C PHE A 61 3.43 3.13 -17.39
N ILE A 62 4.42 2.23 -17.32
CA ILE A 62 4.86 1.62 -16.05
C ILE A 62 5.39 2.70 -15.09
N ILE A 63 6.16 3.66 -15.60
CA ILE A 63 6.65 4.79 -14.78
C ILE A 63 5.47 5.61 -14.24
N GLY A 64 4.49 5.94 -15.10
CA GLY A 64 3.28 6.64 -14.69
C GLY A 64 2.51 5.90 -13.59
N VAL A 65 2.17 4.63 -13.82
CA VAL A 65 1.44 3.80 -12.84
C VAL A 65 2.22 3.67 -11.52
N THR A 66 3.54 3.54 -11.59
CA THR A 66 4.40 3.47 -10.39
C THR A 66 4.35 4.77 -9.59
N LEU A 67 4.40 5.93 -10.26
CA LEU A 67 4.28 7.23 -9.60
C LEU A 67 2.92 7.35 -8.92
N ILE A 68 1.82 7.11 -9.64
CA ILE A 68 0.48 7.15 -9.04
C ILE A 68 0.37 6.20 -7.85
N GLY A 69 0.88 4.96 -7.96
CA GLY A 69 0.86 4.00 -6.86
C GLY A 69 1.62 4.51 -5.61
N ARG A 70 2.78 5.13 -5.80
CA ARG A 70 3.53 5.75 -4.70
C ARG A 70 2.80 6.95 -4.09
N TYR A 71 2.22 7.82 -4.91
CA TYR A 71 1.42 8.95 -4.43
C TYR A 71 0.18 8.49 -3.64
N SER A 72 -0.51 7.44 -4.09
CA SER A 72 -1.63 6.85 -3.36
C SER A 72 -1.21 6.30 -2.00
N MET A 73 -0.03 5.67 -1.90
CA MET A 73 0.51 5.19 -0.62
C MET A 73 0.81 6.35 0.34
N ILE A 74 1.45 7.41 -0.17
CA ILE A 74 1.73 8.64 0.62
C ILE A 74 0.42 9.26 1.12
N TYR A 75 -0.59 9.33 0.26
CA TYR A 75 -1.89 9.88 0.64
C TYR A 75 -2.61 9.03 1.69
N GLY A 76 -2.46 7.70 1.62
CA GLY A 76 -2.93 6.78 2.65
C GLY A 76 -2.26 7.07 4.00
N MET A 77 -0.93 7.19 4.03
CA MET A 77 -0.18 7.51 5.24
C MET A 77 -0.55 8.90 5.79
N GLN A 78 -0.73 9.90 4.91
CA GLN A 78 -1.16 11.24 5.33
C GLN A 78 -2.55 11.22 5.97
N ARG A 79 -3.46 10.40 5.44
CA ARG A 79 -4.81 10.23 6.01
C ARG A 79 -4.75 9.55 7.37
N GLU A 80 -3.91 8.53 7.53
CA GLU A 80 -3.69 7.85 8.80
C GLU A 80 -3.10 8.80 9.85
N LEU A 81 -2.07 9.58 9.48
CA LEU A 81 -1.49 10.61 10.36
C LEU A 81 -2.53 11.65 10.78
N ASN A 82 -3.39 12.10 9.88
CA ASN A 82 -4.47 13.03 10.23
C ASN A 82 -5.51 12.39 11.15
N ALA A 83 -5.86 11.11 10.94
CA ALA A 83 -6.78 10.40 11.81
C ALA A 83 -6.21 10.24 13.23
N ILE A 84 -4.94 9.86 13.34
CA ILE A 84 -4.22 9.77 14.63
C ILE A 84 -4.16 11.15 15.30
N GLY A 85 -3.88 12.21 14.55
CA GLY A 85 -3.87 13.57 15.08
C GLY A 85 -5.24 14.03 15.61
N LEU A 86 -6.32 13.64 14.94
CA LEU A 86 -7.69 13.87 15.41
C LEU A 86 -7.99 13.08 16.68
N GLU A 87 -7.57 11.81 16.73
CA GLU A 87 -7.74 10.94 17.90
C GLU A 87 -7.04 11.50 19.15
N ILE A 88 -5.79 11.96 18.99
CA ILE A 88 -5.02 12.62 20.06
C ILE A 88 -5.76 13.87 20.56
N ASN A 89 -6.30 14.68 19.65
CA ASN A 89 -7.06 15.87 20.02
C ASN A 89 -8.36 15.53 20.77
N THR A 90 -9.07 14.49 20.36
CA THR A 90 -10.26 14.01 21.09
C THR A 90 -9.90 13.53 22.48
N ILE A 91 -8.85 12.71 22.63
CA ILE A 91 -8.40 12.21 23.95
C ILE A 91 -7.95 13.37 24.85
N ASN A 92 -7.23 14.34 24.32
CA ASN A 92 -6.83 15.53 25.10
C ASN A 92 -8.05 16.34 25.54
N LYS A 93 -9.06 16.49 24.68
CA LYS A 93 -10.30 17.17 25.04
C LYS A 93 -11.09 16.43 26.11
N GLU A 94 -11.11 15.09 26.05
CA GLU A 94 -11.72 14.25 27.09
C GLU A 94 -10.98 14.39 28.43
N ASN A 95 -9.64 14.36 28.41
CA ASN A 95 -8.81 14.58 29.61
C ASN A 95 -9.06 15.95 30.24
N GLU A 96 -9.11 17.02 29.42
CA GLU A 96 -9.42 18.36 29.92
C GLU A 96 -10.85 18.45 30.48
N ASN A 97 -11.82 17.81 29.83
CA ASN A 97 -13.19 17.75 30.34
C ASN A 97 -13.28 17.03 31.69
N LEU A 98 -12.62 15.88 31.84
CA LEU A 98 -12.52 15.15 33.09
C LEU A 98 -11.83 15.98 34.18
N ARG A 99 -10.78 16.72 33.82
CA ARG A 99 -10.08 17.61 34.76
C ARG A 99 -10.99 18.73 35.25
N VAL A 100 -11.76 19.35 34.35
CA VAL A 100 -12.76 20.36 34.72
C VAL A 100 -13.85 19.77 35.62
N GLU A 101 -14.29 18.55 35.32
CA GLU A 101 -15.27 17.84 36.14
C GLU A 101 -14.73 17.54 37.55
N LEU A 102 -13.49 17.08 37.68
CA LEU A 102 -12.83 16.90 38.99
C LEU A 102 -12.74 18.21 39.79
N VAL A 103 -12.46 19.33 39.12
CA VAL A 103 -12.45 20.65 39.77
C VAL A 103 -13.83 21.03 40.29
N LYS A 104 -14.93 20.66 39.60
CA LYS A 104 -16.29 20.87 40.14
C LYS A 104 -16.51 20.11 41.44
N PHE A 105 -16.00 18.89 41.56
CA PHE A 105 -16.10 18.10 42.79
C PHE A 105 -15.19 18.62 43.91
N ASN A 106 -14.09 19.28 43.57
CA ASN A 106 -13.22 19.97 44.52
C ASN A 106 -13.77 21.35 44.94
N ASN A 107 -14.98 21.71 44.50
CA ASN A 107 -15.66 22.91 44.97
C ASN A 107 -16.32 22.63 46.32
N LEU A 108 -15.91 23.39 47.35
CA LEU A 108 -16.48 23.34 48.70
C LEU A 108 -18.02 23.44 48.68
N GLN A 109 -18.57 24.22 47.76
CA GLN A 109 -20.01 24.40 47.58
C GLN A 109 -20.72 23.10 47.18
N TYR A 110 -20.11 22.26 46.34
CA TYR A 110 -20.68 20.98 45.95
C TYR A 110 -20.65 19.98 47.11
N ILE A 111 -19.56 19.99 47.88
CA ILE A 111 -19.41 19.15 49.07
C ILE A 111 -20.47 19.54 50.12
N GLU A 112 -20.65 20.84 50.35
CA GLU A 112 -21.68 21.37 51.26
C GLU A 112 -23.09 21.02 50.78
N ASP A 113 -23.39 21.16 49.49
CA ASP A 113 -24.68 20.81 48.90
C ASP A 113 -25.00 19.32 49.06
N VAL A 114 -24.06 18.42 48.76
CA VAL A 114 -24.24 16.97 48.96
C VAL A 114 -24.38 16.63 50.45
N ALA A 115 -23.55 17.22 51.31
CA ALA A 115 -23.62 16.99 52.75
C ALA A 115 -24.98 17.41 53.32
N THR A 116 -25.45 18.61 52.97
CA THR A 116 -26.68 19.18 53.53
C THR A 116 -27.92 18.56 52.92
N ASN A 117 -27.97 18.43 51.59
CA ASN A 117 -29.20 18.02 50.88
C ASN A 117 -29.34 16.50 50.67
N LYS A 118 -28.24 15.76 50.49
CA LYS A 118 -28.32 14.28 50.29
C LYS A 118 -28.07 13.52 51.57
N LEU A 119 -27.13 13.97 52.39
CA LEU A 119 -26.74 13.28 53.62
C LEU A 119 -27.40 13.85 54.87
N ASN A 120 -28.21 14.91 54.73
CA ASN A 120 -28.86 15.62 55.85
C ASN A 120 -27.87 16.03 56.96
N MET A 121 -26.62 16.32 56.58
CA MET A 121 -25.63 16.86 57.50
C MET A 121 -25.98 18.30 57.84
N VAL A 122 -25.77 18.66 59.10
CA VAL A 122 -25.97 20.01 59.61
C VAL A 122 -24.63 20.62 59.97
N SER A 123 -24.47 21.92 59.68
CA SER A 123 -23.24 22.63 60.00
C SER A 123 -22.97 22.57 61.51
N PRO A 124 -21.78 22.13 61.96
CA PRO A 124 -21.51 21.92 63.37
C PRO A 124 -21.41 23.26 64.12
N THR A 125 -22.22 23.40 65.17
CA THR A 125 -22.12 24.51 66.13
C THR A 125 -21.00 24.23 67.15
N LYS A 126 -20.47 25.27 67.81
CA LYS A 126 -19.40 25.13 68.83
C LYS A 126 -19.72 24.12 69.95
N SER A 127 -21.00 23.89 70.22
CA SER A 127 -21.50 22.90 71.18
C SER A 127 -21.37 21.44 70.71
N ASN A 128 -21.25 21.20 69.41
CA ASN A 128 -21.32 19.86 68.80
C ASN A 128 -19.92 19.29 68.49
N ILE A 129 -18.86 19.99 68.90
CA ILE A 129 -17.48 19.59 68.66
C ILE A 129 -17.04 18.61 69.76
N MET A 130 -16.87 17.34 69.39
CA MET A 130 -16.28 16.31 70.24
C MET A 130 -14.80 16.15 69.91
N TYR A 131 -13.92 16.39 70.87
CA TYR A 131 -12.48 16.17 70.72
C TYR A 131 -12.14 14.74 71.15
N CYS A 132 -11.85 13.88 70.18
CA CYS A 132 -11.37 12.52 70.45
C CYS A 132 -9.86 12.54 70.67
N ASN A 133 -9.41 12.15 71.85
CA ASN A 133 -7.99 11.93 72.12
C ASN A 133 -7.57 10.58 71.50
N LEU A 134 -6.81 10.62 70.39
CA LEU A 134 -6.30 9.44 69.69
C LEU A 134 -5.16 8.73 70.44
N LYS A 135 -4.90 9.10 71.69
CA LYS A 135 -3.88 8.47 72.53
C LYS A 135 -4.42 7.19 73.17
N ASN A 136 -4.69 6.18 72.34
CA ASN A 136 -4.38 4.81 72.73
C ASN A 136 -4.26 3.90 71.51
N GLU A 137 -3.35 2.95 71.68
CA GLU A 137 -2.76 2.10 70.67
C GLU A 137 -3.79 1.19 69.98
N MET A 138 -3.48 0.78 68.74
CA MET A 138 -4.17 -0.24 67.92
C MET A 138 -5.10 0.23 66.79
N VAL A 139 -4.68 1.19 65.97
CA VAL A 139 -4.92 1.05 64.51
C VAL A 139 -3.74 0.25 63.95
N LYS A 140 -3.76 -1.08 64.12
CA LYS A 140 -2.92 -1.95 63.29
C LYS A 140 -3.46 -1.82 61.88
N ALA A 141 -2.92 -0.87 61.11
CA ALA A 141 -3.06 -0.87 59.67
C ALA A 141 -2.65 -2.27 59.20
N SER A 142 -3.62 -3.04 58.69
CA SER A 142 -3.35 -4.32 58.06
C SER A 142 -2.44 -4.05 56.87
N LYS A 143 -1.13 -4.17 57.08
CA LYS A 143 -0.15 -4.28 56.01
C LYS A 143 -0.49 -5.57 55.30
N LYS A 144 -1.38 -5.51 54.30
CA LYS A 144 -1.40 -6.51 53.25
C LYS A 144 -0.01 -6.51 52.65
N GLN A 145 0.75 -7.57 52.89
CA GLN A 145 1.96 -7.85 52.15
C GLN A 145 1.58 -7.83 50.67
N LEU A 146 2.19 -6.91 49.92
CA LEU A 146 2.17 -6.97 48.48
C LEU A 146 3.11 -8.13 48.13
N ASP A 147 2.55 -9.33 47.96
CA ASP A 147 3.27 -10.45 47.38
C ASP A 147 3.70 -10.03 45.97
N THR A 148 4.94 -9.58 45.85
CA THR A 148 5.61 -9.50 44.56
C THR A 148 5.93 -10.94 44.18
N GLN A 149 4.94 -11.64 43.62
CA GLN A 149 5.17 -12.86 42.87
C GLN A 149 6.19 -12.55 41.78
N LYS A 150 7.35 -13.19 41.89
CA LYS A 150 8.40 -13.17 40.88
C LYS A 150 7.87 -13.84 39.60
N ASP A 151 7.34 -13.04 38.68
CA ASP A 151 6.98 -13.46 37.31
C ASP A 151 8.20 -13.72 36.40
N GLU A 152 9.37 -13.98 36.98
CA GLU A 152 10.59 -14.29 36.23
C GLU A 152 10.46 -15.56 35.37
N GLY A 153 9.58 -16.49 35.75
CA GLY A 153 9.37 -17.75 35.03
C GLY A 153 8.63 -17.59 33.69
N LEU A 154 7.66 -16.69 33.62
CA LEU A 154 6.85 -16.50 32.40
C LEU A 154 7.62 -15.71 31.34
N ILE A 155 8.36 -14.69 31.77
CA ILE A 155 9.16 -13.85 30.87
C ILE A 155 10.33 -14.67 30.28
N LYS A 156 11.05 -15.45 31.09
CA LYS A 156 12.14 -16.33 30.60
C LYS A 156 11.65 -17.36 29.58
N ASN A 157 10.48 -17.95 29.81
CA ASN A 157 9.88 -18.92 28.89
C ASN A 157 9.35 -18.30 27.59
N PHE A 158 9.04 -17.00 27.60
CA PHE A 158 8.64 -16.28 26.40
C PHE A 158 9.86 -15.91 25.54
N PHE A 159 10.95 -15.46 26.15
CA PHE A 159 12.17 -15.11 25.42
C PHE A 159 12.90 -16.32 24.84
N SER A 160 12.89 -17.48 25.50
CA SER A 160 13.53 -18.70 24.98
C SER A 160 12.85 -19.33 23.76
N LYS A 161 11.64 -18.87 23.42
CA LYS A 161 10.91 -19.30 22.22
C LYS A 161 10.96 -18.28 21.08
N LEU A 162 11.40 -17.05 21.36
CA LEU A 162 11.39 -15.94 20.41
C LEU A 162 12.80 -15.66 19.84
N PHE A 163 13.84 -16.03 20.59
CA PHE A 163 15.24 -16.12 20.14
C PHE A 163 15.66 -17.59 20.07
#